data_AF-A0A651HRC5-F1
#
_entry.id   AF-A0A651HRC5-F1
#
_cell.length_a   1.000
_cell.length_b   1.000
_cell.length_c   1.000
_cell.angle_alpha   90.00
_cell.angle_beta   90.00
_cell.angle_gamma   90.00
#
_symmetry.space_group_name_H-M   'P 1'
#
loop_
_entity.id
_entity.type
_entity.pdbx_description
1 polymer ?
#
loop_
_entity_poly.entity_id
_entity_poly.type
_entity_poly.pdbx_seq_one_letter_code
_entity_poly.pdbx_strand_id
1 'polypeptide(L)'
;MDDFLRRITLPHQVAEPGQREMDRRELLDRMRVSHLRAILHHPRFQAVESVWRGLEFLVRRLDTGPDLKIWVAHLPGARAKAMAADGTLGTLLEEARAAAGLDQAWSAVLIHDAFGATAPELEALAAMAELGRTRETAFLAEVTPGLLSVADDPELLARWEALRRHPGAGWVGLLLPRFLLRAPYGAEENPCERLDFEELEPGEGPDPGMLLWGHPGLAALLLLGRTFRARHGELPQPVPTGVDGLSPILHRGAGGTALVPPAELMLGGAEVQELAEVGLIPVVARAGDPTLRFPTVPSVAATGERLRVRGL
;
A
#
# COMPACT_ATOMS: atom_id res chain seq x y z
N MET A 1 36.93 -56.16 -5.23
CA MET A 1 35.69 -55.39 -4.98
C MET A 1 35.92 -53.91 -5.28
N ASP A 2 37.03 -53.33 -4.82
CA ASP A 2 37.39 -51.92 -5.10
C ASP A 2 37.59 -51.56 -6.57
N ASP A 3 38.21 -52.45 -7.35
CA ASP A 3 38.42 -52.24 -8.80
C ASP A 3 37.12 -52.22 -9.60
N PHE A 4 36.14 -53.01 -9.14
CA PHE A 4 34.81 -53.03 -9.73
C PHE A 4 34.07 -51.72 -9.42
N LEU A 5 34.07 -51.28 -8.15
CA LEU A 5 33.45 -50.03 -7.72
C LEU A 5 34.05 -48.80 -8.44
N ARG A 6 35.37 -48.70 -8.55
CA ARG A 6 36.04 -47.62 -9.30
C ARG A 6 35.58 -47.54 -10.75
N ARG A 7 35.43 -48.68 -11.42
CA ARG A 7 35.07 -48.75 -12.85
C ARG A 7 33.64 -48.30 -13.14
N ILE A 8 32.73 -48.41 -12.17
CA ILE A 8 31.34 -47.94 -12.29
C ILE A 8 31.21 -46.47 -11.87
N THR A 9 32.06 -45.97 -10.97
CA THR A 9 32.00 -44.58 -10.49
C THR A 9 32.77 -43.61 -11.39
N LEU A 10 33.86 -44.03 -12.03
CA LEU A 10 34.72 -43.18 -12.88
C LEU A 10 33.98 -42.44 -14.02
N PRO A 11 33.05 -43.07 -14.78
CA PRO A 11 32.29 -42.38 -15.82
C PRO A 11 31.25 -41.38 -15.27
N HIS A 12 30.98 -41.41 -13.96
CA HIS A 12 29.99 -40.60 -13.27
C HIS A 12 30.63 -39.65 -12.25
N GLN A 13 31.96 -39.66 -12.11
CA GLN A 13 32.70 -38.68 -11.35
C GLN A 13 32.71 -37.36 -12.12
N VAL A 14 31.82 -36.45 -11.70
CA VAL A 14 31.93 -35.04 -12.08
C VAL A 14 33.27 -34.55 -11.52
N ALA A 15 34.19 -34.14 -12.40
CA ALA A 15 35.46 -33.57 -11.98
C ALA A 15 35.21 -32.40 -11.01
N GLU A 16 35.87 -32.39 -9.86
CA GLU A 16 35.76 -31.26 -8.94
C GLU A 16 36.23 -30.00 -9.67
N PRO A 17 35.41 -28.94 -9.70
CA PRO A 17 35.78 -27.70 -10.38
C PRO A 17 37.07 -27.15 -9.75
N GLY A 18 38.08 -26.90 -10.58
CA GLY A 18 39.32 -26.27 -10.10
C GLY A 18 39.04 -24.90 -9.47
N GLN A 19 39.87 -24.47 -8.52
CA GLN A 19 39.69 -23.24 -7.73
C GLN A 19 39.25 -22.02 -8.56
N ARG A 20 39.87 -21.80 -9.73
CA ARG A 20 39.52 -20.68 -10.63
C ARG A 20 38.07 -20.69 -11.12
N GLU A 21 37.50 -21.87 -11.36
CA GLU A 21 36.10 -21.99 -11.78
C GLU A 21 35.15 -21.76 -10.61
N MET A 22 35.53 -22.13 -9.39
CA MET A 22 34.78 -21.79 -8.18
C MET A 22 34.80 -20.27 -7.95
N ASP A 23 35.99 -19.66 -7.98
CA ASP A 23 36.16 -18.20 -7.81
C ASP A 23 35.35 -17.41 -8.86
N ARG A 24 35.31 -17.91 -10.11
CA ARG A 24 34.51 -17.31 -11.19
C ARG A 24 33.01 -17.40 -10.93
N ARG A 25 32.53 -18.54 -10.44
CA ARG A 25 31.11 -18.74 -10.09
C ARG A 25 30.70 -17.82 -8.93
N GLU A 26 31.50 -17.77 -7.87
CA GLU A 26 31.26 -16.87 -6.74
C GLU A 26 31.23 -15.39 -7.16
N LEU A 27 32.11 -14.98 -8.07
CA LEU A 27 32.07 -13.63 -8.62
C LEU A 27 30.78 -13.37 -9.42
N LEU A 28 30.37 -14.30 -10.28
CA LEU A 28 29.14 -14.18 -11.06
C LEU A 28 27.91 -14.11 -10.15
N ASP A 29 27.85 -14.92 -9.09
CA ASP A 29 26.73 -14.93 -8.16
C ASP A 29 26.68 -13.63 -7.34
N ARG A 30 27.83 -13.10 -6.88
CA ARG A 30 27.88 -11.75 -6.27
C ARG A 30 27.38 -10.65 -7.21
N MET A 31 27.77 -10.69 -8.48
CA MET A 31 27.28 -9.71 -9.46
C MET A 31 25.77 -9.85 -9.72
N ARG A 32 25.24 -11.07 -9.77
CA ARG A 32 23.80 -11.32 -9.92
C ARG A 32 23.01 -10.78 -8.73
N VAL A 33 23.47 -11.05 -7.51
CA VAL A 33 22.86 -10.53 -6.28
C VAL A 33 22.84 -9.01 -6.28
N SER A 34 23.97 -8.36 -6.56
CA SER A 34 24.04 -6.90 -6.62
C SER A 34 23.13 -6.30 -7.70
N HIS A 35 23.07 -6.92 -8.88
CA HIS A 35 22.23 -6.45 -9.98
C HIS A 35 20.73 -6.63 -9.66
N LEU A 36 20.35 -7.77 -9.09
CA LEU A 36 18.97 -8.02 -8.69
C LEU A 36 18.54 -7.01 -7.61
N ARG A 37 19.38 -6.77 -6.60
CA ARG A 37 19.14 -5.76 -5.58
C ARG A 37 18.91 -4.37 -6.20
N ALA A 38 19.78 -3.96 -7.12
CA ALA A 38 19.65 -2.68 -7.82
C ALA A 38 18.35 -2.58 -8.64
N ILE A 39 17.90 -3.67 -9.27
CA ILE A 39 16.61 -3.72 -9.98
C ILE A 39 15.44 -3.59 -9.00
N LEU A 40 15.43 -4.38 -7.92
CA LEU A 40 14.35 -4.41 -6.94
C LEU A 40 14.17 -3.06 -6.24
N HIS A 41 15.27 -2.35 -6.00
CA HIS A 41 15.26 -1.03 -5.36
C HIS A 41 15.15 0.13 -6.35
N HIS A 42 15.07 -0.14 -7.65
CA HIS A 42 14.90 0.91 -8.63
C HIS A 42 13.50 1.54 -8.49
N PRO A 43 13.36 2.88 -8.36
CA PRO A 43 12.06 3.51 -8.06
C PRO A 43 10.95 3.18 -9.06
N ARG A 44 11.30 3.07 -10.36
CA ARG A 44 10.33 2.67 -11.40
C ARG A 44 9.84 1.23 -11.26
N PHE A 45 10.70 0.32 -10.76
CA PHE A 45 10.32 -1.07 -10.55
C PHE A 45 9.43 -1.17 -9.31
N GLN A 46 9.84 -0.59 -8.18
CA GLN A 46 9.04 -0.53 -6.96
C GLN A 46 7.66 0.10 -7.19
N ALA A 47 7.55 1.15 -8.01
CA ALA A 47 6.27 1.77 -8.33
C ALA A 47 5.29 0.81 -9.03
N VAL A 48 5.79 -0.08 -9.90
CA VAL A 48 4.96 -1.10 -10.55
C VAL A 48 4.71 -2.27 -9.60
N GLU A 49 5.74 -2.72 -8.88
CA GLU A 49 5.63 -3.82 -7.94
C GLU A 49 4.64 -3.49 -6.81
N SER A 50 4.67 -2.28 -6.24
CA SER A 50 3.79 -1.88 -5.14
C SER A 50 2.32 -1.88 -5.55
N VAL A 51 2.01 -1.45 -6.77
CA VAL A 51 0.64 -1.50 -7.32
C VAL A 51 0.16 -2.95 -7.44
N TRP A 52 0.95 -3.83 -8.04
CA TRP A 52 0.54 -5.22 -8.26
C TRP A 52 0.53 -6.05 -6.99
N ARG A 53 1.53 -5.90 -6.12
CA ARG A 53 1.56 -6.54 -4.79
C ARG A 53 0.46 -6.00 -3.88
N GLY A 54 0.14 -4.71 -3.99
CA GLY A 54 -0.99 -4.10 -3.29
C GLY A 54 -2.34 -4.67 -3.73
N LEU A 55 -2.53 -4.83 -5.04
CA LEU A 55 -3.73 -5.49 -5.58
C LEU A 55 -3.78 -6.97 -5.17
N GLU A 56 -2.66 -7.69 -5.24
CA GLU A 56 -2.54 -9.07 -4.74
C GLU A 56 -2.95 -9.15 -3.26
N PHE A 57 -2.42 -8.24 -2.43
CA PHE A 57 -2.76 -8.14 -1.02
C PHE A 57 -4.27 -8.01 -0.80
N LEU A 58 -4.95 -7.15 -1.56
CA LEU A 58 -6.40 -6.96 -1.44
C LEU A 58 -7.17 -8.21 -1.90
N VAL A 59 -6.90 -8.69 -3.12
CA VAL A 59 -7.65 -9.77 -3.76
C VAL A 59 -7.49 -11.09 -3.01
N ARG A 60 -6.30 -11.40 -2.50
CA ARG A 60 -6.05 -12.66 -1.76
C ARG A 60 -6.66 -12.68 -0.36
N ARG A 61 -6.93 -11.51 0.22
CA ARG A 61 -7.40 -11.37 1.61
C ARG A 61 -8.89 -11.05 1.70
N LEU A 62 -9.54 -10.78 0.57
CA LEU A 62 -10.95 -10.44 0.50
C LEU A 62 -11.74 -11.58 -0.16
N ASP A 63 -12.71 -12.12 0.57
CA ASP A 63 -13.71 -13.01 0.00
C ASP A 63 -14.74 -12.16 -0.77
N THR A 64 -14.76 -12.28 -2.10
CA THR A 64 -15.65 -11.52 -3.00
C THR A 64 -16.99 -12.20 -3.25
N GLY A 65 -17.03 -13.53 -3.36
CA GLY A 65 -18.25 -14.33 -3.65
C GLY A 65 -19.21 -13.63 -4.63
N PRO A 66 -20.55 -13.67 -4.44
CA PRO A 66 -21.49 -13.10 -5.41
C PRO A 66 -21.74 -11.60 -5.25
N ASP A 67 -21.78 -11.10 -4.02
CA ASP A 67 -22.30 -9.75 -3.71
C ASP A 67 -21.22 -8.68 -3.58
N LEU A 68 -19.93 -9.05 -3.60
CA LEU A 68 -18.81 -8.12 -3.50
C LEU A 68 -17.93 -8.21 -4.75
N LYS A 69 -17.84 -7.12 -5.49
CA LYS A 69 -17.04 -7.03 -6.73
C LYS A 69 -15.92 -6.02 -6.56
N ILE A 70 -14.74 -6.36 -7.07
CA ILE A 70 -13.61 -5.43 -7.21
C ILE A 70 -13.49 -5.09 -8.70
N TRP A 71 -13.44 -3.80 -9.02
CA TRP A 71 -13.18 -3.33 -10.37
C TRP A 71 -11.88 -2.53 -10.40
N VAL A 72 -11.08 -2.74 -11.44
CA VAL A 72 -9.74 -2.15 -11.57
C VAL A 72 -9.65 -1.40 -12.89
N ALA A 73 -9.32 -0.11 -12.83
CA ALA A 73 -9.06 0.74 -13.98
C ALA A 73 -7.56 1.08 -14.02
N HIS A 74 -6.89 0.81 -15.14
CA HIS A 74 -5.49 1.19 -15.32
C HIS A 74 -5.38 2.59 -15.93
N LEU A 75 -4.87 3.55 -15.15
CA LEU A 75 -4.69 4.94 -15.53
C LEU A 75 -3.44 5.50 -14.86
N PRO A 76 -2.69 6.44 -15.47
CA PRO A 76 -1.69 7.20 -14.75
C PRO A 76 -2.30 8.03 -13.61
N GLY A 77 -1.64 8.13 -12.45
CA GLY A 77 -2.14 8.87 -11.28
C GLY A 77 -2.46 10.34 -11.59
N ALA A 78 -1.56 11.02 -12.29
CA ALA A 78 -1.78 12.39 -12.76
C ALA A 78 -3.02 12.54 -13.67
N ARG A 79 -3.31 11.52 -14.50
CA ARG A 79 -4.52 11.48 -15.35
C ARG A 79 -5.77 11.36 -14.47
N ALA A 80 -5.75 10.47 -13.47
CA ALA A 80 -6.89 10.30 -12.56
C ALA A 80 -7.19 11.57 -11.76
N LYS A 81 -6.15 12.26 -11.25
CA LYS A 81 -6.27 13.55 -10.56
C LYS A 81 -6.84 14.64 -11.48
N ALA A 82 -6.34 14.74 -12.71
CA ALA A 82 -6.87 15.68 -13.70
C ALA A 82 -8.33 15.39 -14.05
N MET A 83 -8.69 14.10 -14.23
CA MET A 83 -10.07 13.68 -14.49
C MET A 83 -11.01 13.97 -13.32
N ALA A 84 -10.51 13.92 -12.08
CA ALA A 84 -11.28 14.35 -10.93
C ALA A 84 -11.56 15.86 -11.01
N ALA A 85 -10.52 16.68 -11.21
CA ALA A 85 -10.63 18.14 -11.27
C ALA A 85 -11.52 18.64 -12.42
N ASP A 86 -11.47 18.02 -13.60
CA ASP A 86 -12.30 18.38 -14.75
C ASP A 86 -13.69 17.70 -14.78
N GLY A 87 -13.98 16.84 -13.79
CA GLY A 87 -15.25 16.13 -13.64
C GLY A 87 -15.42 14.88 -14.53
N THR A 88 -14.50 14.59 -15.45
CA THR A 88 -14.60 13.43 -16.35
C THR A 88 -14.44 12.09 -15.64
N LEU A 89 -13.90 12.07 -14.41
CA LEU A 89 -13.88 10.89 -13.55
C LEU A 89 -15.29 10.38 -13.26
N GLY A 90 -16.27 11.27 -13.07
CA GLY A 90 -17.66 10.88 -12.85
C GLY A 90 -18.26 10.14 -14.05
N THR A 91 -17.93 10.58 -15.26
CA THR A 91 -18.34 9.89 -16.51
C THR A 91 -17.71 8.50 -16.59
N LEU A 92 -16.41 8.40 -16.35
CA LEU A 92 -15.71 7.10 -16.34
C LEU A 92 -16.32 6.12 -15.34
N LEU A 93 -16.65 6.58 -14.13
CA LEU A 93 -17.26 5.75 -13.10
C LEU A 93 -18.64 5.23 -13.52
N GLU A 94 -19.45 6.05 -14.21
CA GLU A 94 -20.75 5.62 -14.73
C GLU A 94 -20.63 4.63 -15.89
N GLU A 95 -19.70 4.87 -16.82
CA GLU A 95 -19.43 3.94 -17.92
C GLU A 95 -18.95 2.59 -17.39
N ALA A 96 -18.02 2.60 -16.42
CA ALA A 96 -17.54 1.40 -15.75
C ALA A 96 -18.66 0.66 -15.01
N ARG A 97 -19.54 1.40 -14.31
CA ARG A 97 -20.70 0.84 -13.61
C ARG A 97 -21.66 0.14 -14.57
N ALA A 98 -21.99 0.80 -15.68
CA ALA A 98 -22.84 0.26 -16.73
C ALA A 98 -22.22 -0.99 -17.38
N ALA A 99 -20.92 -0.94 -17.72
CA ALA A 99 -20.20 -2.07 -18.29
C ALA A 99 -20.10 -3.27 -17.34
N ALA A 100 -20.02 -3.02 -16.03
CA ALA A 100 -20.02 -4.05 -14.99
C ALA A 100 -21.43 -4.59 -14.67
N GLY A 101 -22.48 -4.03 -15.29
CA GLY A 101 -23.88 -4.40 -15.06
C GLY A 101 -24.30 -4.16 -13.61
N LEU A 102 -23.80 -3.08 -12.99
CA LEU A 102 -24.11 -2.74 -11.60
C LEU A 102 -25.33 -1.81 -11.53
N ASP A 103 -26.33 -2.24 -10.79
CA ASP A 103 -27.59 -1.56 -10.52
C ASP A 103 -27.40 -0.40 -9.54
N GLN A 104 -26.41 -0.54 -8.67
CA GLN A 104 -26.08 0.35 -7.56
C GLN A 104 -24.85 1.20 -7.85
N ALA A 105 -24.74 2.34 -7.17
CA ALA A 105 -23.53 3.16 -7.17
C ALA A 105 -22.32 2.41 -6.58
N TRP A 106 -21.12 2.88 -6.90
CA TRP A 106 -19.89 2.38 -6.28
C TRP A 106 -19.90 2.67 -4.78
N SER A 107 -19.70 1.65 -3.94
CA SER A 107 -19.62 1.85 -2.48
C SER A 107 -18.38 2.66 -2.08
N ALA A 108 -17.25 2.38 -2.73
CA ALA A 108 -15.99 3.09 -2.53
C ALA A 108 -15.15 3.09 -3.80
N VAL A 109 -14.36 4.15 -4.00
CA VAL A 109 -13.37 4.32 -5.06
C VAL A 109 -12.04 4.68 -4.41
N LEU A 110 -10.99 3.92 -4.73
CA LEU A 110 -9.62 4.22 -4.34
C LEU A 110 -8.89 4.85 -5.53
N ILE A 111 -8.45 6.09 -5.37
CA ILE A 111 -7.44 6.67 -6.27
C ILE A 111 -6.08 6.24 -5.74
N HIS A 112 -5.45 5.28 -6.43
CA HIS A 112 -4.15 4.72 -6.02
C HIS A 112 -2.99 5.65 -6.42
N ASP A 113 -3.02 6.87 -5.90
CA ASP A 113 -1.96 7.88 -6.04
C ASP A 113 -1.98 8.81 -4.84
N ALA A 114 -0.83 9.37 -4.47
CA ALA A 114 -0.70 10.22 -3.28
C ALA A 114 -1.00 11.68 -3.61
N PHE A 115 -1.81 12.37 -2.81
CA PHE A 115 -2.13 13.79 -2.98
C PHE A 115 -1.23 14.64 -2.07
N GLY A 116 -0.69 15.73 -2.60
CA GLY A 116 0.04 16.74 -1.83
C GLY A 116 -0.74 18.04 -1.65
N ALA A 117 -0.03 19.07 -1.21
CA ALA A 117 -0.55 20.44 -1.07
C ALA A 117 -0.29 21.26 -2.34
N THR A 118 -0.72 20.79 -3.51
CA THR A 118 -0.71 21.62 -4.72
C THR A 118 -2.13 22.09 -5.04
N ALA A 119 -2.28 23.28 -5.62
CA ALA A 119 -3.61 23.80 -5.97
C ALA A 119 -4.43 22.82 -6.85
N PRO A 120 -3.86 22.22 -7.92
CA PRO A 120 -4.59 21.23 -8.73
C PRO A 120 -5.02 19.97 -7.95
N GLU A 121 -4.21 19.53 -6.98
CA GLU A 121 -4.55 18.37 -6.16
C GLU A 121 -5.65 18.68 -5.14
N LEU A 122 -5.62 19.86 -4.52
CA LEU A 122 -6.70 20.32 -3.63
C LEU A 122 -8.02 20.51 -4.39
N GLU A 123 -7.95 21.01 -5.63
CA GLU A 123 -9.10 21.13 -6.53
C GLU A 123 -9.65 19.74 -6.94
N ALA A 124 -8.78 18.79 -7.26
CA ALA A 124 -9.17 17.41 -7.53
C ALA A 124 -9.86 16.76 -6.32
N LEU A 125 -9.34 16.97 -5.10
CA LEU A 125 -9.97 16.50 -3.86
C LEU A 125 -11.35 17.14 -3.63
N ALA A 126 -11.52 18.43 -3.92
CA ALA A 126 -12.81 19.11 -3.83
C ALA A 126 -13.81 18.54 -4.85
N ALA A 127 -13.36 18.25 -6.07
CA ALA A 127 -14.19 17.60 -7.07
C ALA A 127 -14.56 16.16 -6.67
N MET A 128 -13.65 15.41 -6.05
CA MET A 128 -13.96 14.10 -5.45
C MET A 128 -15.02 14.21 -4.36
N ALA A 129 -14.98 15.25 -3.52
CA ALA A 129 -16.00 15.49 -2.51
C ALA A 129 -17.38 15.73 -3.15
N GLU A 130 -17.45 16.50 -4.23
CA GLU A 130 -18.72 16.72 -4.97
C GLU A 130 -19.22 15.46 -5.67
N LEU A 131 -18.33 14.67 -6.28
CA LEU A 131 -18.68 13.35 -6.82
C LEU A 131 -19.20 12.42 -5.72
N GLY A 132 -18.53 12.35 -4.58
CA GLY A 132 -18.94 11.52 -3.45
C GLY A 132 -20.32 11.91 -2.93
N ARG A 133 -20.60 13.22 -2.86
CA ARG A 133 -21.92 13.75 -2.48
C ARG A 133 -23.03 13.39 -3.45
N THR A 134 -22.76 13.50 -4.76
CA THR A 134 -23.77 13.31 -5.82
C THR A 134 -24.00 11.84 -6.17
N ARG A 135 -22.99 10.99 -5.95
CA ARG A 135 -23.01 9.56 -6.28
C ARG A 135 -23.13 8.66 -5.04
N GLU A 136 -23.06 9.24 -3.84
CA GLU A 136 -23.02 8.49 -2.57
C GLU A 136 -21.87 7.47 -2.53
N THR A 137 -20.70 7.88 -3.03
CA THR A 137 -19.51 7.03 -3.16
C THR A 137 -18.40 7.56 -2.25
N ALA A 138 -17.83 6.67 -1.43
CA ALA A 138 -16.65 7.03 -0.64
C ALA A 138 -15.42 7.11 -1.54
N PHE A 139 -14.64 8.19 -1.45
CA PHE A 139 -13.37 8.33 -2.13
C PHE A 139 -12.22 8.20 -1.13
N LEU A 140 -11.28 7.32 -1.44
CA LEU A 140 -10.08 7.06 -0.64
C LEU A 140 -8.84 7.44 -1.44
N ALA A 141 -7.87 8.08 -0.79
CA ALA A 141 -6.57 8.37 -1.38
C ALA A 141 -5.46 8.46 -0.31
N GLU A 142 -4.21 8.26 -0.72
CA GLU A 142 -3.05 8.54 0.12
C GLU A 142 -2.75 10.05 0.12
N VAL A 143 -2.13 10.54 1.19
CA VAL A 143 -1.55 11.89 1.21
C VAL A 143 -0.05 11.85 1.44
N THR A 144 0.65 12.76 0.77
CA THR A 144 2.06 13.00 1.02
C THR A 144 2.23 13.81 2.31
N PRO A 145 3.37 13.69 3.03
CA PRO A 145 3.66 14.55 4.19
C PRO A 145 3.58 16.05 3.88
N GLY A 146 3.78 16.45 2.62
CA GLY A 146 3.66 17.85 2.20
C GLY A 146 2.27 18.45 2.41
N LEU A 147 1.20 17.63 2.49
CA LEU A 147 -0.13 18.11 2.85
C LEU A 147 -0.20 18.64 4.28
N LEU A 148 0.66 18.15 5.19
CA LEU A 148 0.73 18.61 6.57
C LEU A 148 1.29 20.04 6.67
N SER A 149 2.03 20.48 5.65
CA SER A 149 2.60 21.83 5.53
C SER A 149 1.67 22.81 4.81
N VAL A 150 0.40 22.45 4.54
CA VAL A 150 -0.54 23.33 3.82
C VAL A 150 -0.79 24.67 4.53
N ALA A 151 -0.56 24.73 5.86
CA ALA A 151 -0.70 25.94 6.66
C ALA A 151 0.40 26.98 6.40
N ASP A 152 1.53 26.59 5.80
CA ASP A 152 2.65 27.48 5.53
C ASP A 152 2.38 28.41 4.32
N ASP A 153 1.39 28.07 3.49
CA ASP A 153 0.96 28.84 2.33
C ASP A 153 -0.51 29.27 2.49
N PRO A 154 -0.80 30.57 2.67
CA PRO A 154 -2.17 31.07 2.85
C PRO A 154 -3.13 30.72 1.71
N GLU A 155 -2.64 30.61 0.46
CA GLU A 155 -3.44 30.30 -0.71
C GLU A 155 -3.87 28.83 -0.73
N LEU A 156 -2.96 27.95 -0.32
CA LEU A 156 -3.22 26.51 -0.20
C LEU A 156 -4.07 26.21 1.04
N LEU A 157 -3.81 26.90 2.16
CA LEU A 157 -4.62 26.80 3.37
C LEU A 157 -6.08 27.17 3.10
N ALA A 158 -6.33 28.27 2.38
CA ALA A 158 -7.69 28.67 2.02
C ALA A 158 -8.42 27.60 1.17
N ARG A 159 -7.71 26.95 0.24
CA ARG A 159 -8.26 25.84 -0.56
C ARG A 159 -8.54 24.60 0.27
N TRP A 160 -7.62 24.23 1.16
CA TRP A 160 -7.81 23.13 2.09
C TRP A 160 -9.02 23.36 2.98
N GLU A 161 -9.15 24.54 3.59
CA GLU A 161 -10.32 24.89 4.41
C GLU A 161 -11.63 24.90 3.61
N ALA A 162 -11.59 25.32 2.35
CA ALA A 162 -12.75 25.27 1.45
C ALA A 162 -13.18 23.82 1.18
N LEU A 163 -12.21 22.92 0.89
CA LEU A 163 -12.46 21.48 0.77
C LEU A 163 -13.09 20.93 2.06
N ARG A 164 -12.51 21.23 3.23
CA ARG A 164 -13.03 20.72 4.52
C ARG A 164 -14.43 21.21 4.85
N ARG A 165 -14.84 22.40 4.36
CA ARG A 165 -16.20 22.95 4.50
C ARG A 165 -17.15 22.49 3.40
N HIS A 166 -16.67 21.78 2.38
CA HIS A 166 -17.49 21.32 1.28
C HIS A 166 -18.61 20.38 1.78
N PRO A 167 -19.86 20.48 1.30
CA PRO A 167 -20.95 19.61 1.75
C PRO A 167 -20.71 18.11 1.49
N GLY A 168 -19.84 17.81 0.54
CA GLY A 168 -19.39 16.47 0.19
C GLY A 168 -18.15 15.96 0.94
N ALA A 169 -17.53 16.78 1.81
CA ALA A 169 -16.28 16.43 2.48
C ALA A 169 -16.38 15.13 3.30
N GLY A 170 -17.56 14.82 3.84
CA GLY A 170 -17.84 13.57 4.54
C GLY A 170 -17.59 12.30 3.72
N TRP A 171 -17.51 12.39 2.39
CA TRP A 171 -17.29 11.27 1.47
C TRP A 171 -15.82 11.05 1.08
N VAL A 172 -14.89 11.89 1.55
CA VAL A 172 -13.47 11.77 1.21
C VAL A 172 -12.68 11.36 2.45
N GLY A 173 -11.92 10.27 2.32
CA GLY A 173 -11.01 9.75 3.33
C GLY A 173 -9.57 9.79 2.82
N LEU A 174 -8.69 10.46 3.56
CA LEU A 174 -7.30 10.65 3.21
C LEU A 174 -6.40 9.93 4.20
N LEU A 175 -5.52 9.05 3.72
CA LEU A 175 -4.82 8.09 4.57
C LEU A 175 -3.30 8.26 4.53
N LEU A 176 -2.66 8.02 5.67
CA LEU A 176 -1.20 7.96 5.83
C LEU A 176 -0.82 7.22 7.12
N PRO A 177 0.42 6.69 7.25
CA PRO A 177 1.41 6.50 6.20
C PRO A 177 1.14 5.21 5.40
N ARG A 178 2.05 4.88 4.47
CA ARG A 178 2.03 3.61 3.73
C ARG A 178 2.36 2.43 4.65
N PHE A 179 2.03 1.22 4.19
CA PHE A 179 2.30 -0.01 4.91
C PHE A 179 3.13 -0.99 4.09
N LEU A 180 3.81 -1.92 4.74
CA LEU A 180 4.67 -2.87 4.05
C LEU A 180 3.85 -3.94 3.32
N LEU A 181 4.15 -4.14 2.02
CA LEU A 181 3.50 -5.19 1.22
C LEU A 181 4.19 -6.54 1.29
N ARG A 182 5.52 -6.55 1.49
CA ARG A 182 6.35 -7.76 1.47
C ARG A 182 7.58 -7.59 2.35
N ALA A 183 7.92 -8.61 3.14
CA ALA A 183 9.21 -8.69 3.81
C ALA A 183 10.34 -8.88 2.78
N PRO A 184 11.47 -8.15 2.89
CA PRO A 184 12.61 -8.28 1.97
C PRO A 184 13.07 -9.73 1.77
N TYR A 185 13.60 -10.05 0.60
CA TYR A 185 14.15 -11.39 0.38
C TYR A 185 15.36 -11.63 1.28
N GLY A 186 15.40 -12.81 1.88
CA GLY A 186 16.46 -13.23 2.80
C GLY A 186 16.18 -14.62 3.33
N ALA A 187 17.22 -15.34 3.75
CA ALA A 187 17.14 -16.78 4.02
C ALA A 187 16.14 -17.17 5.14
N GLU A 188 15.88 -16.28 6.10
CA GLU A 188 15.02 -16.57 7.26
C GLU A 188 13.53 -16.27 7.02
N GLU A 189 13.22 -15.11 6.43
CA GLU A 189 11.84 -14.63 6.33
C GLU A 189 11.21 -14.87 4.96
N ASN A 190 11.99 -14.69 3.89
CA ASN A 190 11.50 -14.75 2.52
C ASN A 190 12.58 -15.32 1.59
N PRO A 191 12.89 -16.62 1.72
CA PRO A 191 13.99 -17.24 1.01
C PRO A 191 13.71 -17.33 -0.49
N CYS A 192 14.75 -17.11 -1.28
CA CYS A 192 14.72 -17.34 -2.72
C CYS A 192 15.05 -18.81 -3.03
N GLU A 193 14.26 -19.46 -3.88
CA GLU A 193 14.44 -20.90 -4.19
C GLU A 193 15.72 -21.20 -4.99
N ARG A 194 16.17 -20.25 -5.82
CA ARG A 194 17.21 -20.49 -6.84
C ARG A 194 18.50 -19.71 -6.61
N LEU A 195 18.49 -18.77 -5.66
CA LEU A 195 19.60 -17.86 -5.42
C LEU A 195 19.67 -17.60 -3.92
N ASP A 196 20.86 -17.73 -3.35
CA ASP A 196 21.11 -17.21 -2.01
C ASP A 196 21.17 -15.68 -2.09
N PHE A 197 20.05 -15.04 -1.72
CA PHE A 197 19.81 -13.63 -1.97
C PHE A 197 19.35 -12.93 -0.70
N GLU A 198 20.20 -12.02 -0.23
CA GLU A 198 19.89 -11.06 0.83
C GLU A 198 19.63 -9.70 0.18
N GLU A 199 18.39 -9.23 0.26
CA GLU A 199 17.97 -7.98 -0.37
C GLU A 199 18.50 -6.77 0.38
N LEU A 200 18.43 -6.79 1.71
CA LEU A 200 18.94 -5.73 2.56
C LEU A 200 20.38 -6.01 2.98
N GLU A 201 21.20 -4.98 2.95
CA GLU A 201 22.53 -5.07 3.56
C GLU A 201 22.44 -4.93 5.08
N PRO A 202 23.31 -5.60 5.86
CA PRO A 202 23.36 -5.40 7.30
C PRO A 202 23.70 -3.95 7.66
N GLY A 203 23.04 -3.36 8.66
CA GLY A 203 23.24 -1.95 9.00
C GLY A 203 22.43 -1.46 10.21
N GLU A 204 22.39 -0.16 10.44
CA GLU A 204 21.64 0.42 11.58
C GLU A 204 20.11 0.35 11.40
N GLY A 205 19.64 -0.02 10.22
CA GLY A 205 18.24 -0.14 9.84
C GLY A 205 18.11 -0.22 8.32
N PRO A 206 17.02 -0.78 7.77
CA PRO A 206 16.79 -0.65 6.34
C PRO A 206 16.49 0.82 6.02
N ASP A 207 17.14 1.35 4.98
CA ASP A 207 16.67 2.58 4.35
C ASP A 207 15.19 2.37 3.95
N PRO A 208 14.26 3.24 4.40
CA PRO A 208 12.86 3.12 4.03
C PRO A 208 12.65 3.07 2.51
N GLY A 209 13.51 3.70 1.70
CA GLY A 209 13.45 3.63 0.23
C GLY A 209 13.70 2.23 -0.34
N MET A 210 14.32 1.33 0.42
CA MET A 210 14.63 -0.05 0.01
C MET A 210 13.50 -1.02 0.33
N LEU A 211 12.48 -0.59 1.06
CA LEU A 211 11.32 -1.40 1.42
C LEU A 211 10.17 -1.20 0.43
N LEU A 212 9.37 -2.25 0.22
CA LEU A 212 8.21 -2.19 -0.67
C LEU A 212 6.96 -1.71 0.08
N TRP A 213 6.75 -0.40 0.04
CA TRP A 213 5.59 0.25 0.62
C TRP A 213 4.37 0.22 -0.31
N GLY A 214 3.21 -0.05 0.28
CA GLY A 214 1.91 -0.10 -0.37
C GLY A 214 0.98 1.00 0.09
N HIS A 215 0.06 1.36 -0.81
CA HIS A 215 -0.90 2.43 -0.61
C HIS A 215 -1.88 2.10 0.53
N PRO A 216 -2.01 2.93 1.58
CA PRO A 216 -2.80 2.63 2.78
C PRO A 216 -4.29 2.42 2.50
N GLY A 217 -4.83 3.07 1.48
CA GLY A 217 -6.21 2.87 1.02
C GLY A 217 -6.54 1.41 0.64
N LEU A 218 -5.57 0.57 0.29
CA LEU A 218 -5.81 -0.87 0.05
C LEU A 218 -6.19 -1.61 1.34
N ALA A 219 -5.54 -1.28 2.46
CA ALA A 219 -5.89 -1.83 3.76
C ALA A 219 -7.27 -1.31 4.23
N ALA A 220 -7.59 -0.05 3.94
CA ALA A 220 -8.93 0.49 4.20
C ALA A 220 -10.02 -0.21 3.36
N LEU A 221 -9.80 -0.44 2.07
CA LEU A 221 -10.73 -1.21 1.22
C LEU A 221 -10.89 -2.65 1.72
N LEU A 222 -9.81 -3.30 2.17
CA LEU A 222 -9.88 -4.63 2.75
C LEU A 222 -10.77 -4.65 4.00
N LEU A 223 -10.64 -3.65 4.88
CA LEU A 223 -11.50 -3.52 6.06
C LEU A 223 -12.96 -3.31 5.68
N LEU A 224 -13.24 -2.43 4.71
CA LEU A 224 -14.60 -2.20 4.22
C LEU A 224 -15.22 -3.48 3.66
N GLY A 225 -14.49 -4.20 2.81
CA GLY A 225 -14.96 -5.45 2.23
C GLY A 225 -15.15 -6.56 3.28
N ARG A 226 -14.22 -6.72 4.23
CA ARG A 226 -14.38 -7.67 5.35
C ARG A 226 -15.60 -7.34 6.22
N THR A 227 -15.85 -6.05 6.47
CA THR A 227 -17.00 -5.60 7.25
C THR A 227 -18.30 -5.89 6.54
N PHE A 228 -18.37 -5.55 5.25
CA PHE A 228 -19.50 -5.83 4.38
C PHE A 228 -19.84 -7.32 4.39
N ARG A 229 -18.83 -8.20 4.32
CA ARG A 229 -19.02 -9.64 4.41
C ARG A 229 -19.50 -10.12 5.78
N ALA A 230 -18.86 -9.65 6.84
CA ALA A 230 -19.22 -10.04 8.20
C ALA A 230 -20.65 -9.61 8.59
N ARG A 231 -21.21 -8.63 7.88
CA ARG A 231 -22.54 -8.05 8.17
C ARG A 231 -23.54 -8.17 7.02
N HIS A 232 -23.29 -9.07 6.06
CA HIS A 232 -24.24 -9.39 5.00
C HIS A 232 -24.76 -8.16 4.21
N GLY A 233 -23.90 -7.16 3.98
CA GLY A 233 -24.27 -5.95 3.23
C GLY A 233 -24.27 -4.66 4.05
N GLU A 234 -24.43 -4.75 5.37
CA GLU A 234 -24.54 -3.57 6.22
C GLU A 234 -23.16 -3.02 6.65
N LEU A 235 -22.98 -1.69 6.60
CA LEU A 235 -21.76 -1.00 7.03
C LEU A 235 -21.89 -0.14 8.34
N PRO A 236 -22.52 -0.61 9.44
CA PRO A 236 -22.59 0.19 10.67
C PRO A 236 -21.32 0.04 11.54
N GLN A 237 -21.26 0.79 12.64
CA GLN A 237 -20.11 0.82 13.55
C GLN A 237 -20.28 -0.13 14.74
N PRO A 238 -19.17 -0.67 15.32
CA PRO A 238 -17.79 -0.46 14.91
C PRO A 238 -17.40 -1.37 13.75
N VAL A 239 -16.74 -0.79 12.76
CA VAL A 239 -16.00 -1.48 11.70
C VAL A 239 -14.73 -2.06 12.36
N PRO A 240 -14.30 -3.30 12.08
CA PRO A 240 -12.97 -3.77 12.42
C PRO A 240 -11.93 -2.72 12.04
N THR A 241 -11.13 -2.30 13.02
CA THR A 241 -10.12 -1.24 12.83
C THR A 241 -8.74 -1.81 12.57
N GLY A 242 -8.61 -3.12 12.30
CA GLY A 242 -7.31 -3.78 12.23
C GLY A 242 -7.17 -4.75 11.06
N VAL A 243 -6.04 -4.67 10.37
CA VAL A 243 -5.64 -5.65 9.34
C VAL A 243 -4.47 -6.45 9.88
N ASP A 244 -4.69 -7.74 10.06
CA ASP A 244 -3.75 -8.71 10.62
C ASP A 244 -2.95 -9.45 9.53
N GLY A 245 -2.03 -10.31 9.98
CA GLY A 245 -1.29 -11.24 9.12
C GLY A 245 -0.35 -10.54 8.15
N LEU A 246 0.22 -9.40 8.53
CA LEU A 246 1.33 -8.80 7.80
C LEU A 246 2.60 -9.62 8.06
N SER A 247 3.51 -9.64 7.09
CA SER A 247 4.82 -10.25 7.32
C SER A 247 5.57 -9.41 8.36
N PRO A 248 6.04 -10.00 9.47
CA PRO A 248 7.03 -9.34 10.30
C PRO A 248 8.31 -9.11 9.47
N ILE A 249 9.08 -8.09 9.84
CA ILE A 249 10.43 -7.92 9.30
C ILE A 249 11.44 -7.93 10.45
N LEU A 250 12.50 -8.69 10.23
CA LEU A 250 13.72 -8.71 11.01
C LEU A 250 14.83 -8.05 10.19
N HIS A 251 15.41 -6.98 10.73
CA HIS A 251 16.60 -6.36 10.16
C HIS A 251 17.82 -6.63 11.05
N ARG A 252 18.91 -7.15 10.47
CA ARG A 252 20.15 -7.40 11.21
C ARG A 252 21.09 -6.21 11.11
N GLY A 253 21.47 -5.69 12.28
CA GLY A 253 22.44 -4.62 12.42
C GLY A 253 23.58 -4.95 13.37
N ALA A 254 24.49 -3.98 13.53
CA ALA A 254 25.63 -4.09 14.44
C ALA A 254 25.22 -4.32 15.90
N GLY A 255 24.04 -3.84 16.30
CA GLY A 255 23.45 -4.02 17.64
C GLY A 255 22.60 -5.29 17.81
N GLY A 256 22.52 -6.16 16.79
CA GLY A 256 21.68 -7.36 16.80
C GLY A 256 20.50 -7.28 15.82
N THR A 257 19.50 -8.11 16.02
CA THR A 257 18.32 -8.16 15.14
C THR A 257 17.22 -7.23 15.68
N ALA A 258 16.77 -6.30 14.86
CA ALA A 258 15.71 -5.35 15.16
C ALA A 258 14.41 -5.71 14.41
N LEU A 259 13.27 -5.50 15.06
CA LEU A 259 11.95 -5.64 14.43
C LEU A 259 11.59 -4.32 13.73
N VAL A 260 11.26 -4.39 12.45
CA VAL A 260 10.80 -3.21 11.70
C VAL A 260 9.28 -3.16 11.74
N PRO A 261 8.67 -1.99 12.05
CA PRO A 261 7.22 -1.83 12.02
C PRO A 261 6.69 -2.01 10.58
N PRO A 262 5.49 -2.59 10.39
CA PRO A 262 4.91 -2.76 9.06
C PRO A 262 4.25 -1.47 8.52
N ALA A 263 4.56 -0.31 9.08
CA ALA A 263 4.15 1.02 8.62
C ALA A 263 5.39 1.89 8.39
N GLU A 264 5.34 2.75 7.37
CA GLU A 264 6.47 3.61 6.98
C GLU A 264 6.83 4.62 8.07
N LEU A 265 5.83 5.08 8.84
CA LEU A 265 6.02 5.95 10.00
C LEU A 265 5.36 5.33 11.23
N MET A 266 6.06 5.41 12.36
CA MET A 266 5.49 5.04 13.65
C MET A 266 4.80 6.23 14.28
N LEU A 267 3.47 6.22 14.25
CA LEU A 267 2.66 7.28 14.85
C LEU A 267 2.40 7.01 16.34
N GLY A 268 2.74 7.98 17.17
CA GLY A 268 2.37 8.09 18.58
C GLY A 268 0.94 8.60 18.78
N GLY A 269 0.46 8.56 20.03
CA GLY A 269 -0.91 8.96 20.35
C GLY A 269 -1.23 10.43 20.04
N ALA A 270 -0.27 11.34 20.23
CA ALA A 270 -0.43 12.76 19.90
C ALA A 270 -0.56 12.97 18.39
N GLU A 271 0.34 12.38 17.59
CA GLU A 271 0.32 12.48 16.13
C GLU A 271 -0.97 11.89 15.54
N VAL A 272 -1.45 10.76 16.08
CA VAL A 272 -2.75 10.18 15.70
C VAL A 272 -3.90 11.16 15.92
N GLN A 273 -3.90 11.88 17.05
CA GLN A 273 -4.93 12.85 17.38
C GLN A 273 -4.85 14.09 16.47
N GLU A 274 -3.65 14.63 16.26
CA GLU A 274 -3.41 15.79 15.39
C GLU A 274 -3.86 15.51 13.95
N LEU A 275 -3.48 14.34 13.40
CA LEU A 275 -3.91 13.91 12.07
C LEU A 275 -5.44 13.78 11.98
N ALA A 276 -6.08 13.24 13.02
CA ALA A 276 -7.52 13.08 13.04
C ALA A 276 -8.26 14.43 13.09
N GLU A 277 -7.74 15.41 13.82
CA GLU A 277 -8.31 16.77 13.93
C GLU A 277 -8.26 17.53 12.60
N VAL A 278 -7.27 17.25 11.76
CA VAL A 278 -7.21 17.79 10.39
C VAL A 278 -7.99 16.95 9.36
N GLY A 279 -8.62 15.86 9.77
CA GLY A 279 -9.45 15.02 8.90
C GLY A 279 -8.68 13.99 8.08
N LEU A 280 -7.49 13.59 8.55
CA LEU A 280 -6.69 12.51 7.98
C LEU A 280 -6.87 11.23 8.80
N ILE A 281 -6.84 10.08 8.12
CA ILE A 281 -7.02 8.74 8.68
C ILE A 281 -5.61 8.17 8.95
N PRO A 282 -5.20 8.09 10.23
CA PRO A 282 -3.89 7.56 10.59
C PRO A 282 -3.88 6.03 10.55
N VAL A 283 -2.87 5.47 9.89
CA VAL A 283 -2.55 4.04 9.91
C VAL A 283 -1.44 3.80 10.92
N VAL A 284 -1.72 3.02 11.95
CA VAL A 284 -0.79 2.79 13.06
C VAL A 284 -0.29 1.35 13.01
N ALA A 285 1.01 1.18 13.17
CA ALA A 285 1.61 -0.11 13.43
C ALA A 285 2.71 -0.01 14.48
N ARG A 286 3.06 -1.15 15.09
CA ARG A 286 4.14 -1.25 16.08
C ARG A 286 5.15 -2.29 15.61
N ALA A 287 6.42 -2.07 15.95
CA ALA A 287 7.45 -3.08 15.73
C ALA A 287 7.05 -4.40 16.44
N GLY A 288 7.09 -5.50 15.70
CA GLY A 288 6.73 -6.83 16.20
C GLY A 288 5.23 -7.14 16.26
N ASP A 289 4.33 -6.19 16.02
CA ASP A 289 2.89 -6.46 15.84
C ASP A 289 2.59 -6.54 14.34
N PRO A 290 2.25 -7.72 13.78
CA PRO A 290 1.94 -7.89 12.36
C PRO A 290 0.53 -7.38 12.00
N THR A 291 0.12 -6.26 12.59
CA THR A 291 -1.22 -5.68 12.49
C THR A 291 -1.15 -4.19 12.18
N LEU A 292 -1.87 -3.75 11.13
CA LEU A 292 -2.19 -2.33 10.94
C LEU A 292 -3.44 -1.99 11.71
N ARG A 293 -3.50 -0.80 12.29
CA ARG A 293 -4.66 -0.29 13.03
C ARG A 293 -5.10 1.05 12.49
N PHE A 294 -6.39 1.29 12.54
CA PHE A 294 -7.06 2.53 12.15
C PHE A 294 -7.81 3.05 13.38
N PRO A 295 -7.12 3.72 14.32
CA PRO A 295 -7.71 4.13 15.60
C PRO A 295 -8.96 5.00 15.43
N THR A 296 -8.96 5.80 14.36
CA THR A 296 -10.06 6.65 13.94
C THR A 296 -10.12 6.70 12.43
N VAL A 297 -11.31 6.98 11.90
CA VAL A 297 -11.58 7.02 10.46
C VAL A 297 -12.38 8.29 10.12
N PRO A 298 -11.79 9.48 10.36
CA PRO A 298 -12.45 10.74 10.02
C PRO A 298 -12.58 10.86 8.50
N SER A 299 -13.54 11.67 8.09
CA SER A 299 -13.53 12.29 6.77
C SER A 299 -12.67 13.55 6.80
N VAL A 300 -12.43 14.15 5.62
CA VAL A 300 -11.78 15.47 5.54
C VAL A 300 -12.65 16.61 6.07
N ALA A 301 -13.93 16.37 6.38
CA ALA A 301 -14.85 17.42 6.82
C ALA A 301 -14.38 18.13 8.10
N ALA A 302 -14.58 19.44 8.15
CA ALA A 302 -14.24 20.27 9.32
C ALA A 302 -15.10 19.95 10.56
N THR A 303 -16.23 19.25 10.38
CA THR A 303 -17.13 18.82 11.46
C THR A 303 -16.55 17.67 12.30
N GLY A 304 -15.45 17.04 11.85
CA GLY A 304 -14.90 15.85 12.48
C GLY A 304 -15.78 14.61 12.31
N GLU A 305 -16.72 14.64 11.36
CA GLU A 305 -17.54 13.47 11.07
C GLU A 305 -16.68 12.33 10.49
N ARG A 306 -17.10 11.10 10.78
CA ARG A 306 -16.47 9.90 10.22
C ARG A 306 -16.73 9.79 8.73
N LEU A 307 -15.81 9.13 8.03
CA LEU A 307 -15.95 8.82 6.62
C LEU A 307 -17.29 8.14 6.34
N ARG A 308 -18.07 8.72 5.43
CA ARG A 308 -19.31 8.15 4.94
C ARG A 308 -18.99 7.07 3.93
N VAL A 309 -19.58 5.90 4.13
CA VAL A 309 -19.56 4.80 3.17
C VAL A 309 -20.98 4.29 3.05
N ARG A 310 -21.44 4.13 1.82
CA ARG A 310 -22.77 3.59 1.56
C ARG A 310 -22.77 2.08 1.83
N GLY A 311 -23.57 1.67 2.82
CA GLY A 311 -23.99 0.26 2.97
C GLY A 311 -24.99 -0.13 1.87
N LEU A 312 -25.11 -1.43 1.62
CA LEU A 312 -26.20 -1.97 0.80
C LEU A 312 -27.54 -1.87 1.54
#